data_AF-A0A4R2ZR48-F1
#
_entry.id   AF-A0A4R2ZR48-F1
#
_cell.length_a   1.000
_cell.length_b   1.000
_cell.length_c   1.000
_cell.angle_alpha   90.00
_cell.angle_beta   90.00
_cell.angle_gamma   90.00
#
_symmetry.space_group_name_H-M   'P 1'
#
loop_
_entity.id
_entity.type
_entity.pdbx_description
1 polymer ?
#
loop_
_entity_poly.entity_id
_entity_poly.type
_entity_poly.pdbx_seq_one_letter_code
_entity_poly.pdbx_strand_id
1 'polypeptide(L)' 'MSQDTTDLSLAVQALWTACGETAPAGDELAAAATTFRKALEVGRKIPRVTDKTFQPLVGPRRDLEL' A
#
# COMPACT_ATOMS: atom_id res chain seq x y z
N MET A 1 -6.86 19.08 5.83
CA MET A 1 -6.22 17.84 5.36
C MET A 1 -6.09 16.92 6.57
N SER A 2 -6.71 15.74 6.54
CA SER A 2 -6.57 14.77 7.65
C SER A 2 -5.14 14.22 7.66
N GLN A 3 -4.59 13.94 8.84
CA GLN A 3 -3.21 13.44 9.00
C GLN A 3 -2.94 12.17 8.16
N ASP A 4 -3.94 11.28 8.07
CA ASP A 4 -3.98 10.12 7.18
C ASP A 4 -3.68 10.44 5.70
N THR A 5 -4.20 11.56 5.17
CA THR A 5 -4.01 11.92 3.75
C THR A 5 -2.56 12.31 3.47
N THR A 6 -1.91 12.97 4.43
CA THR A 6 -0.49 13.33 4.34
C THR A 6 0.39 12.08 4.34
N ASP A 7 0.11 11.14 5.25
CA ASP A 7 0.86 9.89 5.37
C ASP A 7 0.71 9.01 4.12
N LEU A 8 -0.50 8.95 3.55
CA LEU A 8 -0.75 8.23 2.31
C LEU A 8 -0.06 8.88 1.09
N SER A 9 0.09 10.21 1.09
CA SER A 9 0.80 10.91 0.01
C SER A 9 2.30 10.57 0.03
N LEU A 10 2.90 10.49 1.22
CA LEU A 10 4.29 10.02 1.38
C LEU A 10 4.44 8.55 0.93
N ALA A 11 3.49 7.69 1.28
CA ALA A 11 3.50 6.29 0.86
C ALA A 11 3.42 6.15 -0.67
N VAL A 12 2.58 6.95 -1.33
CA VAL A 12 2.49 7.02 -2.79
C VAL A 12 3.84 7.43 -3.41
N GLN A 13 4.47 8.48 -2.90
CA GLN A 13 5.77 8.93 -3.40
C GLN A 13 6.86 7.86 -3.25
N ALA A 14 6.90 7.19 -2.09
CA ALA A 14 7.84 6.10 -1.84
C ALA A 14 7.64 4.93 -2.79
N LEU A 15 6.38 4.59 -3.10
CA LEU A 15 6.04 3.48 -3.99
C LEU A 15 6.46 3.75 -5.44
N TRP A 16 6.25 4.97 -5.95
CA TRP A 16 6.75 5.36 -7.27
C TRP A 16 8.27 5.30 -7.34
N THR A 17 8.95 5.85 -6.34
CA THR A 17 10.42 5.84 -6.26
C THR A 17 10.96 4.40 -6.25
N ALA A 18 10.31 3.49 -5.51
CA ALA A 18 10.68 2.08 -5.47
C ALA A 18 10.50 1.37 -6.83
N CYS A 19 9.56 1.83 -7.66
CA CYS A 19 9.38 1.36 -9.03
C CYS A 19 10.36 2.01 -10.02
N GLY A 20 11.22 2.94 -9.58
CA GLY A 20 12.12 3.70 -10.45
C GLY A 20 11.41 4.80 -11.25
N GLU A 21 10.18 5.14 -10.89
CA GLU A 21 9.35 6.14 -11.56
C GLU A 21 9.36 7.47 -10.81
N THR A 22 9.06 8.55 -11.52
CA THR A 22 8.93 9.89 -10.90
C THR A 22 7.57 10.01 -10.23
N ALA A 23 7.55 10.36 -8.94
CA ALA A 23 6.30 10.49 -8.20
C ALA A 23 5.45 11.68 -8.70
N PRO A 24 4.11 11.53 -8.74
CA PRO A 24 3.21 12.62 -9.08
C PRO A 24 3.23 13.73 -8.01
N ALA A 25 2.84 14.93 -8.40
CA ALA A 25 2.81 16.11 -7.53
C ALA A 25 1.44 16.83 -7.60
N GLY A 26 1.20 17.74 -6.65
CA GLY A 26 -0.02 18.57 -6.62
C GLY A 26 -1.32 17.75 -6.56
N ASP A 27 -2.28 18.10 -7.41
CA ASP A 27 -3.60 17.46 -7.44
C ASP A 27 -3.54 15.99 -7.83
N GLU A 28 -2.59 15.61 -8.67
CA GLU A 28 -2.40 14.22 -9.09
C GLU A 28 -1.93 13.35 -7.92
N LEU A 29 -1.05 13.88 -7.07
CA LEU A 29 -0.63 13.20 -5.84
C LEU A 29 -1.81 13.01 -4.88
N ALA A 30 -2.67 14.02 -4.73
CA ALA A 30 -3.86 13.93 -3.88
C ALA A 30 -4.87 12.88 -4.41
N ALA A 31 -5.04 12.81 -5.74
CA ALA A 31 -5.87 11.80 -6.39
C ALA A 31 -5.27 10.38 -6.21
N ALA A 32 -3.95 10.24 -6.36
CA ALA A 32 -3.24 8.99 -6.14
C ALA A 32 -3.36 8.52 -4.68
N ALA A 33 -3.17 9.40 -3.70
CA ALA A 33 -3.32 9.09 -2.28
C ALA A 33 -4.76 8.66 -1.94
N THR A 34 -5.77 9.30 -2.54
CA THR A 34 -7.18 8.90 -2.38
C THR A 34 -7.46 7.53 -2.97
N THR A 35 -6.90 7.24 -4.15
CA THR A 35 -7.03 5.93 -4.81
C THR A 35 -6.33 4.85 -4.00
N PHE A 36 -5.13 5.14 -3.49
CA PHE A 36 -4.36 4.25 -2.64
C PHE A 36 -5.11 3.90 -1.35
N ARG A 37 -5.76 4.88 -0.71
CA ARG A 37 -6.66 4.63 0.43
C ARG A 37 -7.76 3.63 0.12
N LYS A 38 -8.47 3.82 -1.00
CA LYS A 38 -9.54 2.90 -1.43
C LYS A 38 -8.99 1.49 -1.67
N ALA A 39 -7.81 1.37 -2.29
CA ALA A 39 -7.16 0.08 -2.50
C ALA A 39 -6.82 -0.62 -1.17
N LEU A 40 -6.33 0.12 -0.17
CA LEU A 40 -6.08 -0.43 1.17
C LEU A 40 -7.38 -0.89 1.85
N GLU A 41 -8.46 -0.12 1.75
CA GLU A 41 -9.77 -0.50 2.29
C GLU A 41 -10.29 -1.80 1.66
N VAL A 42 -10.11 -1.98 0.35
CA VAL A 42 -10.47 -3.23 -0.35
C VAL A 42 -9.55 -4.37 0.07
N GLY A 43 -8.23 -4.14 0.09
CA GLY A 43 -7.25 -5.16 0.47
C GLY A 43 -7.41 -5.68 1.90
N ARG A 44 -7.90 -4.85 2.82
CA ARG A 44 -8.24 -5.26 4.20
C ARG A 44 -9.43 -6.23 4.26
N LYS A 45 -10.31 -6.23 3.26
CA LYS A 45 -11.47 -7.13 3.18
C LYS A 45 -11.16 -8.47 2.52
N ILE A 46 -10.01 -8.59 1.85
CA ILE A 46 -9.58 -9.85 1.23
C ILE A 46 -9.21 -10.82 2.36
N PRO A 47 -9.88 -11.98 2.47
CA PRO A 47 -9.54 -13.00 3.46
C PRO A 47 -8.09 -13.41 3.28
N ARG A 48 -7.26 -13.18 4.30
CA ARG A 48 -5.87 -13.63 4.30
C ARG A 48 -5.87 -15.09 4.67
N VAL A 49 -5.80 -15.95 3.67
CA VAL A 49 -5.72 -17.39 3.87
C VAL A 49 -4.34 -17.70 4.46
N THR A 50 -4.30 -18.16 5.71
CA THR A 50 -3.10 -18.70 6.38
C THR A 50 -2.73 -20.10 5.89
N ASP A 51 -3.52 -20.65 4.97
CA ASP A 51 -3.35 -22.02 4.51
C ASP A 51 -2.12 -22.14 3.62
N LYS A 52 -1.09 -22.80 4.17
CA LYS A 52 0.21 -23.05 3.55
C LYS A 52 0.14 -24.03 2.36
N THR A 53 -1.05 -24.55 2.01
CA THR A 53 -1.22 -25.46 0.88
C THR A 53 -1.16 -24.77 -0.49
N PHE A 54 -1.37 -23.46 -0.54
CA PHE A 54 -0.99 -22.60 -1.67
C PHE A 54 0.16 -21.71 -1.22
N GLN A 55 1.40 -22.13 -1.43
CA GLN A 55 2.56 -21.26 -1.22
C GLN A 55 2.32 -19.91 -1.93
N PRO A 56 2.23 -18.78 -1.20
CA PRO A 56 2.44 -17.50 -1.83
C PRO A 56 3.91 -17.44 -2.24
N LEU A 57 4.22 -16.92 -3.42
CA LEU A 57 5.59 -16.65 -3.92
C LEU A 57 6.43 -15.74 -3.01
N VAL A 58 5.85 -15.25 -1.91
CA VAL A 58 6.51 -14.51 -0.86
C VAL A 58 6.52 -15.40 0.38
N GLY A 59 7.71 -15.89 0.74
CA GLY A 59 7.94 -16.79 1.87
C GLY A 59 7.44 -16.23 3.22
N PRO A 60 7.61 -17.01 4.31
CA PRO A 60 7.04 -16.67 5.62
C PRO A 60 7.46 -15.26 6.08
N ARG A 61 6.45 -14.43 6.39
CA ARG A 61 6.63 -13.09 6.94
C ARG A 61 7.00 -13.18 8.42
N ARG A 62 8.24 -12.80 8.76
CA ARG A 62 8.79 -12.79 10.13
C ARG A 62 8.47 -11.52 10.91
N ASP A 63 7.87 -10.52 10.27
CA ASP A 63 7.54 -9.22 10.85
C ASP A 63 6.25 -9.19 11.67
N LEU A 64 5.59 -10.34 11.82
CA LEU A 64 4.33 -10.50 12.57
C LEU A 64 4.45 -11.39 13.81
N GLU A 65 5.65 -11.90 14.10
CA GLU A 65 5.90 -12.69 15.31
C GLU A 65 6.39 -11.73 16.42
N LEU A 66 5.48 -11.41 17.34
CA LEU A 66 5.75 -10.78 18.64
C LEU A 66 6.16 -11.85 19.66
#